data_AF-A0A0F2SCB8-F1
#
_entry.id   AF-A0A0F2SCB8-F1
#
_cell.length_a   1.000
_cell.length_b   1.000
_cell.length_c   1.000
_cell.angle_alpha   90.00
_cell.angle_beta   90.00
_cell.angle_gamma   90.00
#
_symmetry.space_group_name_H-M   'P 1'
#
loop_
_entity.id
_entity.type
_entity.pdbx_description
1 polymer ?
#
loop_
_entity_poly.entity_id
_entity_poly.type
_entity_poly.pdbx_seq_one_letter_code
_entity_poly.pdbx_strand_id
1 'polypeptide(L)' 'MQIALTKKLADAEGIKAPFAREDENPLFSWTANWTKVWDNRRSEDMIVLVNNATRFTVAIYQVKRKDLKNVAEMMRT' A
#
# COMPACT_ATOMS: atom_id res chain seq x y z
N MET A 1 9.51 5.83 -9.67
CA MET A 1 9.07 5.37 -8.34
C MET A 1 7.95 4.37 -8.53
N GLN A 2 8.07 3.19 -7.92
CA GLN A 2 7.10 2.09 -8.06
C GLN A 2 6.58 1.67 -6.68
N ILE A 3 5.25 1.48 -6.58
CA ILE A 3 4.61 0.94 -5.38
C ILE A 3 3.88 -0.35 -5.78
N ALA A 4 4.40 -1.48 -5.31
CA ALA A 4 3.73 -2.77 -5.45
C ALA A 4 2.70 -2.94 -4.32
N LEU A 5 1.52 -3.47 -4.65
CA LEU A 5 0.50 -3.79 -3.65
C LEU A 5 0.58 -5.27 -3.28
N THR A 6 0.39 -5.61 -2.00
CA THR A 6 0.14 -7.01 -1.65
C THR A 6 -1.21 -7.46 -2.20
N LYS A 7 -1.38 -8.76 -2.46
CA LYS A 7 -2.65 -9.34 -2.91
C LYS A 7 -3.82 -8.92 -2.01
N LYS A 8 -3.60 -8.96 -0.69
CA LYS A 8 -4.58 -8.55 0.33
C LYS A 8 -5.07 -7.11 0.13
N LEU A 9 -4.16 -6.16 -0.14
CA LEU A 9 -4.52 -4.76 -0.36
C LEU A 9 -5.15 -4.56 -1.75
N ALA A 10 -4.62 -5.20 -2.79
CA ALA A 10 -5.17 -5.14 -4.15
C ALA A 10 -6.63 -5.65 -4.21
N ASP A 11 -6.91 -6.78 -3.57
CA ASP A 11 -8.25 -7.37 -3.51
C ASP A 11 -9.22 -6.48 -2.73
N ALA A 12 -8.74 -5.81 -1.66
CA ALA A 12 -9.55 -4.92 -0.84
C ALA A 12 -9.98 -3.64 -1.56
N GLU A 13 -9.07 -3.09 -2.36
CA GLU A 13 -9.30 -1.87 -3.16
C GLU A 13 -9.92 -2.17 -4.53
N GLY A 14 -10.04 -3.44 -4.91
CA GLY A 14 -10.52 -3.85 -6.24
C GLY A 14 -9.60 -3.41 -7.38
N ILE A 15 -8.32 -3.19 -7.09
CA ILE A 15 -7.33 -2.66 -8.05
C ILE A 15 -6.59 -3.82 -8.70
N LYS A 16 -6.66 -3.90 -10.03
CA LYS A 16 -5.79 -4.78 -10.81
C LYS A 16 -4.50 -4.04 -11.14
N ALA A 17 -3.48 -4.22 -10.30
CA ALA A 17 -2.19 -3.59 -10.51
C ALA A 17 -1.50 -4.12 -11.79
N PRO A 18 -0.86 -3.25 -12.59
CA PRO A 18 -0.02 -3.69 -13.70
C PRO A 18 1.21 -4.43 -13.18
N PHE A 19 1.86 -5.21 -14.06
CA PHE A 19 3.10 -5.91 -13.70
C PHE A 19 4.17 -4.92 -13.27
N ALA A 20 4.97 -5.33 -12.28
CA ALA A 20 6.13 -4.59 -11.82
C ALA A 20 7.09 -4.36 -12.99
N ARG A 21 7.69 -3.16 -13.06
CA ARG A 21 8.79 -2.90 -13.98
C ARG A 21 10.03 -3.57 -13.42
N GLU A 22 10.66 -4.45 -14.19
CA GLU A 22 11.84 -5.20 -13.75
C GLU A 22 13.09 -4.32 -13.65
N ASP A 23 13.16 -3.24 -14.43
CA ASP A 23 14.32 -2.34 -14.49
C ASP A 23 14.29 -1.17 -13.48
N GLU A 24 13.26 -1.10 -12.63
CA GLU A 24 13.15 0.00 -11.66
C GLU A 24 14.14 -0.21 -10.50
N ASN A 25 14.96 0.81 -10.21
CA ASN A 25 15.92 0.75 -9.12
C ASN A 25 15.21 0.45 -7.77
N PRO A 26 15.65 -0.58 -7.01
CA PRO A 26 15.03 -0.98 -5.75
C PRO A 26 14.91 0.13 -4.70
N LEU A 27 15.79 1.13 -4.72
CA LEU A 27 15.74 2.29 -3.82
C LEU A 27 14.48 3.13 -4.03
N PHE A 28 13.97 3.17 -5.26
CA PHE A 28 12.73 3.87 -5.62
C PHE A 28 11.51 2.93 -5.70
N SER A 29 11.65 1.71 -5.18
CA SER A 29 10.60 0.69 -5.15
C SER A 29 10.14 0.40 -3.73
N TRP A 30 8.82 0.37 -3.54
CA TRP A 30 8.18 0.12 -2.25
C TRP A 30 7.10 -0.95 -2.37
N THR A 31 6.90 -1.69 -1.29
CA THR A 31 5.79 -2.65 -1.16
C THR A 31 4.80 -2.12 -0.14
N ALA A 32 3.57 -1.84 -0.57
CA ALA A 32 2.48 -1.41 0.28
C ALA A 32 1.64 -2.62 0.72
N ASN A 33 1.43 -2.74 2.03
CA ASN A 33 0.61 -3.76 2.65
C ASN A 33 -0.49 -3.13 3.50
N TRP A 34 -1.60 -3.85 3.64
CA TRP A 34 -2.72 -3.46 4.47
C TRP A 34 -2.82 -4.34 5.71
N THR A 35 -2.85 -3.72 6.89
CA THR A 35 -3.07 -4.39 8.18
C THR A 35 -4.08 -3.63 9.04
N LYS A 36 -4.63 -4.28 10.05
CA LYS A 36 -5.56 -3.65 11.02
C LYS A 36 -4.78 -3.05 12.18
N VAL A 37 -5.25 -1.90 12.67
CA VAL A 37 -4.64 -1.14 13.78
C VAL A 37 -5.06 -1.72 15.13
N TRP A 38 -4.77 -2.99 15.39
CA TRP A 38 -5.15 -3.71 16.62
C TRP A 38 -6.62 -4.16 16.68
N ASP A 39 -6.90 -5.17 17.51
CA ASP A 39 -8.24 -5.77 17.73
C ASP A 39 -9.25 -4.82 18.40
N ASN A 40 -8.85 -3.57 18.65
CA ASN A 40 -9.77 -2.56 19.12
C ASN A 40 -10.70 -2.17 17.98
N ARG A 41 -12.00 -2.31 18.23
CA ARG A 41 -13.18 -2.16 17.35
C ARG A 41 -13.29 -0.81 16.57
N ARG A 42 -12.26 0.02 16.51
CA ARG A 42 -12.22 1.23 15.69
C ARG A 42 -11.85 0.88 14.25
N SER A 43 -12.59 1.48 13.33
CA SER A 43 -12.60 1.27 11.88
C SER A 43 -11.39 1.86 11.15
N GLU A 44 -10.22 1.83 11.80
CA GLU A 44 -8.99 2.41 11.30
C GLU A 44 -8.06 1.29 10.84
N ASP A 45 -7.69 1.37 9.57
CA ASP A 45 -6.80 0.48 8.87
C ASP A 45 -5.40 1.11 8.80
N MET A 46 -4.38 0.29 8.62
CA MET A 46 -2.99 0.73 8.47
C MET A 46 -2.47 0.32 7.09
N ILE A 47 -1.88 1.28 6.39
CA ILE A 47 -1.05 1.01 5.22
C ILE A 47 0.41 1.10 5.65
N VAL A 48 1.12 0.01 5.42
CA VAL A 48 2.54 -0.13 5.74
C VAL A 48 3.30 -0.20 4.42
N LEU A 49 4.22 0.73 4.18
CA LEU A 49 5.10 0.72 3.03
C LEU A 49 6.50 0.34 3.47
N VAL A 50 7.06 -0.69 2.84
CA VAL A 50 8.42 -1.16 3.08
C VAL A 50 9.26 -0.89 1.84
N ASN A 51 10.43 -0.26 2.01
CA ASN A 51 11.35 -0.05 0.89
C ASN A 51 12.01 -1.37 0.47
N ASN A 52 12.12 -1.60 -0.84
CA ASN A 52 12.64 -2.87 -1.35
C ASN A 52 14.18 -2.97 -1.25
N ALA A 53 14.90 -1.84 -1.26
CA ALA A 53 16.35 -1.80 -1.01
C ALA A 53 16.70 -1.78 0.48
N THR A 54 15.92 -1.05 1.29
CA THR A 54 16.18 -0.85 2.72
C THR A 54 15.01 -1.36 3.56
N ARG A 55 14.97 -2.67 3.80
CA ARG A 55 13.89 -3.34 4.57
C ARG A 55 13.69 -2.83 6.01
N PHE A 56 14.62 -2.00 6.51
CA PHE A 56 14.52 -1.32 7.81
C PHE A 56 13.78 0.02 7.76
N THR A 57 13.58 0.59 6.56
CA THR A 57 12.81 1.81 6.35
C THR A 57 11.36 1.45 6.08
N VAL A 58 10.47 1.85 6.99
CA VAL A 58 9.04 1.63 6.89
C VAL A 58 8.30 2.95 7.06
N ALA A 59 7.34 3.22 6.18
CA ALA A 59 6.37 4.29 6.37
C ALA A 59 5.03 3.68 6.79
N ILE A 60 4.41 4.21 7.85
CA ILE A 60 3.16 3.70 8.40
C ILE A 60 2.14 4.82 8.39
N TYR A 61 1.01 4.58 7.73
CA TYR A 61 -0.11 5.51 7.66
C TYR A 61 -1.35 4.86 8.25
N GLN A 62 -1.97 5.56 9.20
CA GLN A 62 -3.32 5.23 9.66
C GLN A 62 -4.33 5.84 8.70
N VAL A 63 -5.23 5.02 8.19
CA VAL A 63 -6.24 5.40 7.20
C VAL A 63 -7.60 4.91 7.67
N LYS A 64 -8.64 5.76 7.58
CA LYS A 64 -10.01 5.29 7.82
C LYS A 64 -10.51 4.63 6.55
N ARG A 65 -11.24 3.54 6.68
CA ARG A 65 -11.79 2.81 5.53
C ARG A 65 -12.65 3.67 4.59
N LYS A 66 -13.29 4.73 5.11
CA LYS A 66 -14.05 5.69 4.30
C LYS A 66 -13.16 6.52 3.35
N ASP A 67 -11.92 6.77 3.73
CA ASP A 67 -10.96 7.58 2.97
C ASP A 67 -10.31 6.75 1.86
N LEU A 68 -10.41 5.42 1.93
CA LEU A 68 -9.97 4.50 0.87
C LEU A 68 -10.98 4.33 -0.27
N LYS A 69 -12.22 4.83 -0.12
CA LYS A 69 -13.31 4.56 -1.09
C LYS A 69 -13.05 5.03 -2.52
N ASN A 70 -12.06 5.90 -2.76
CA ASN A 70 -11.74 6.45 -4.08
C ASN A 70 -10.23 6.32 -4.43
N VAL A 71 -9.52 5.35 -3.86
CA VAL A 71 -8.05 5.21 -4.08
C VAL A 71 -7.72 5.08 -5.57
N ALA A 72 -8.54 4.34 -6.33
CA ALA A 72 -8.35 4.19 -7.76
C ALA A 72 -8.40 5.53 -8.54
N GLU A 73 -9.16 6.51 -8.05
CA GLU A 73 -9.22 7.86 -8.64
C GLU A 73 -8.01 8.70 -8.23
N MET A 74 -7.59 8.61 -6.95
CA MET A 74 -6.39 9.29 -6.45
C MET A 74 -5.11 8.86 -7.18
N MET A 75 -5.03 7.59 -7.60
CA MET A 75 -3.87 7.02 -8.30
C MET A 75 -3.78 7.38 -9.80
N ARG A 76 -4.78 8.06 -10.38
CA ARG A 76 -4.80 8.43 -11.80
C ARG A 76 -4.11 9.77 -12.12
N THR A 77 -3.58 10.45 -11.11
CA THR A 77 -2.90 11.75 -11.21
C THR A 77 -1.39 11.55 -11.19
#